data_AF-A0A0S8FC33-F1
#
_entry.id   AF-A0A0S8FC33-F1
#
_cell.length_a   1.000
_cell.length_b   1.000
_cell.length_c   1.000
_cell.angle_alpha   90.00
_cell.angle_beta   90.00
_cell.angle_gamma   90.00
#
_symmetry.space_group_name_H-M   'P 1'
#
loop_
_entity.id
_entity.type
_entity.pdbx_description
1 polymer ?
#
loop_
_entity_poly.entity_id
_entity_poly.type
_entity_poly.pdbx_seq_one_letter_code
_entity_poly.pdbx_strand_id
1 'polypeptide(L)'
;MTWRTAPADTLFVAFDDARKLCAPEDLGWLDRTLSLRRQQYRQCFVYMHVPPVDPRPGSRHALPADDAERLMAVLRKHDITAIFAGHIHSYLETAVDGIPLYITGGAGGTRDEPLGPHHYLLCEVREDGRFDVRKVDVDEVTDNDYLEYALRAKFPAQGILAAAVVLLLAGVIPSRRAYVRACRGAPGPQLPERAPGEGPAA
;
A
#
# COMPACT_ATOMS: atom_id res chain seq x y z
N MET A 1 32.81 -6.66 -22.73
CA MET A 1 31.55 -6.01 -22.32
C MET A 1 31.53 -5.99 -20.81
N THR A 2 31.85 -4.84 -20.21
CA THR A 2 32.01 -4.68 -18.77
C THR A 2 30.82 -3.88 -18.28
N TRP A 3 29.84 -4.55 -17.68
CA TRP A 3 28.73 -3.88 -17.01
C TRP A 3 29.31 -3.17 -15.77
N ARG A 4 29.45 -1.85 -15.83
CA ARG A 4 29.59 -1.05 -14.61
C ARG A 4 28.19 -0.84 -14.08
N THR A 5 27.85 -1.46 -12.95
CA THR A 5 26.73 -0.98 -12.15
C THR A 5 27.06 0.46 -11.77
N ALA A 6 26.30 1.43 -12.26
CA ALA A 6 26.40 2.79 -11.74
C ALA A 6 26.18 2.71 -10.22
N PRO A 7 27.07 3.27 -9.39
CA PRO A 7 26.79 3.38 -7.96
C PRO A 7 25.48 4.16 -7.80
N ALA A 8 24.66 3.79 -6.81
CA ALA A 8 23.42 4.49 -6.52
C ALA A 8 23.72 5.98 -6.27
N ASP A 9 23.39 6.84 -7.24
CA ASP A 9 23.70 8.28 -7.25
C ASP A 9 22.54 9.14 -6.69
N THR A 10 21.76 8.52 -5.80
CA THR A 10 20.53 9.09 -5.25
C THR A 10 20.47 8.86 -3.75
N LEU A 11 20.31 9.95 -3.01
CA LEU A 11 19.98 9.93 -1.60
C LEU A 11 18.46 9.92 -1.43
N PHE A 12 17.95 8.95 -0.67
CA PHE A 12 16.56 8.89 -0.25
C PHE A 12 16.49 9.17 1.25
N VAL A 13 15.70 10.16 1.66
CA VAL A 13 15.52 10.54 3.06
C VAL A 13 14.04 10.47 3.40
N ALA A 14 13.65 9.60 4.33
CA ALA A 14 12.30 9.57 4.87
C ALA A 14 12.25 10.32 6.20
N PHE A 15 11.41 11.33 6.27
CA PHE A 15 11.14 12.14 7.46
C PHE A 15 9.77 11.74 8.03
N ASP A 16 9.74 11.35 9.31
CA ASP A 16 8.50 10.97 9.97
C ASP A 16 7.80 12.20 10.56
N ASP A 17 6.66 12.53 9.98
CA ASP A 17 5.77 13.60 10.41
C ASP A 17 4.33 13.08 10.63
N ALA A 18 4.15 11.77 10.87
CA ALA A 18 2.83 11.14 10.98
C ALA A 18 1.97 11.74 12.11
N ARG A 19 2.61 12.42 13.08
CA ARG A 19 1.95 13.16 14.17
C ARG A 19 1.54 14.59 13.81
N LYS A 20 1.71 15.00 12.55
CA LYS A 20 1.48 16.36 12.04
C LYS A 20 2.27 17.44 12.79
N LEU A 21 3.51 17.14 13.15
CA LEU A 21 4.43 18.03 13.84
C LEU A 21 5.87 17.73 13.44
N CYS A 22 6.74 18.72 13.54
CA CYS A 22 8.17 18.60 13.27
C CYS A 22 8.95 18.80 14.57
N ALA A 23 9.27 17.70 15.27
CA ALA A 23 10.00 17.80 16.53
C ALA A 23 11.40 18.40 16.30
N PRO A 24 11.92 19.25 17.21
CA PRO A 24 13.26 19.83 17.09
C PRO A 24 14.36 18.77 16.89
N GLU A 25 14.24 17.62 17.54
CA GLU A 25 15.18 16.52 17.47
C GLU A 25 15.22 15.90 16.07
N ASP A 26 14.05 15.69 15.46
CA ASP A 26 13.89 15.12 14.11
C ASP A 26 14.41 16.09 13.05
N LEU A 27 14.10 17.38 13.18
CA LEU A 27 14.65 18.42 12.32
C LEU A 27 16.18 18.52 12.45
N GLY A 28 16.70 18.41 13.67
CA GLY A 28 18.14 18.37 13.91
C GLY A 28 18.80 17.12 13.31
N TRP A 29 18.13 15.97 13.34
CA TRP A 29 18.58 14.76 12.66
C TRP A 29 18.58 14.94 11.14
N LEU A 30 17.53 15.52 10.57
CA LEU A 30 17.40 15.78 9.14
C LEU A 30 18.53 16.69 8.65
N ASP A 31 18.76 17.82 9.34
CA ASP A 31 19.80 18.79 8.96
C ASP A 31 21.20 18.16 9.03
N ARG A 32 21.49 17.40 10.10
CA ARG A 32 22.77 16.66 10.21
C ARG A 32 22.94 15.62 9.11
N THR A 33 21.89 14.86 8.81
CA THR A 33 21.93 13.80 7.79
C THR A 33 22.20 14.40 6.41
N LEU A 34 21.46 15.45 6.05
CA LEU A 34 21.66 16.15 4.78
C LEU A 34 23.05 16.78 4.71
N SER A 35 23.50 17.45 5.77
CA SER A 35 24.85 18.05 5.81
C SER A 35 25.97 17.03 5.58
N LEU A 36 25.83 15.82 6.13
CA LEU A 36 26.85 14.77 6.03
C LEU A 36 26.81 13.98 4.71
N ARG A 37 25.63 13.84 4.12
CA ARG A 37 25.41 12.90 3.00
C ARG A 37 25.14 13.60 1.67
N ARG A 38 24.50 14.77 1.67
CA ARG A 38 23.94 15.39 0.45
C ARG A 38 24.97 15.56 -0.66
N GLN A 39 26.18 16.01 -0.35
CA GLN A 39 27.23 16.28 -1.33
C GLN A 39 27.80 15.03 -2.02
N GLN A 40 27.46 13.83 -1.54
CA GLN A 40 27.96 12.56 -2.09
C GLN A 40 27.07 11.99 -3.20
N TYR A 41 25.88 12.58 -3.41
CA TYR A 41 24.88 12.09 -4.34
C TYR A 41 24.45 13.22 -5.26
N ARG A 42 24.15 12.88 -6.51
CA ARG A 42 23.59 13.84 -7.46
C ARG A 42 22.16 14.20 -7.16
N GLN A 43 21.34 13.21 -6.80
CA GLN A 43 19.94 13.40 -6.45
C GLN A 43 19.68 13.29 -4.96
N CYS A 44 18.70 14.03 -4.46
CA CYS A 44 18.20 13.92 -3.09
C CYS A 44 16.68 14.02 -3.05
N PHE A 45 16.03 12.91 -2.72
CA PHE A 45 14.59 12.83 -2.57
C PHE A 45 14.20 12.76 -1.10
N VAL A 46 13.30 13.64 -0.69
CA VAL A 46 12.77 13.67 0.68
C VAL A 46 11.33 13.16 0.67
N TYR A 47 11.02 12.22 1.54
CA TYR A 47 9.69 11.62 1.70
C TYR A 47 9.12 12.00 3.05
N MET A 48 7.84 12.35 3.08
CA MET A 48 7.09 12.63 4.31
C MET A 48 5.64 12.19 4.14
N HIS A 49 4.89 12.05 5.24
CA HIS A 49 3.47 11.76 5.14
C HIS A 49 2.68 13.04 4.87
N VAL A 50 2.87 14.10 5.65
CA VAL A 50 2.08 15.34 5.62
C VAL A 50 2.82 16.39 4.79
N PRO A 51 2.22 16.96 3.73
CA PRO A 51 2.92 17.94 2.91
C PRO A 51 3.16 19.24 3.70
N PRO A 52 4.23 20.00 3.37
CA PRO A 52 4.50 21.30 4.00
C PRO A 52 3.48 22.37 3.57
N VAL A 53 2.79 22.18 2.44
CA VAL A 53 1.74 23.06 1.95
C VAL A 53 0.60 22.25 1.34
N ASP A 54 -0.62 22.78 1.42
CA ASP A 54 -1.76 22.30 0.64
C ASP A 54 -1.94 23.25 -0.56
N PRO A 55 -1.67 22.82 -1.81
CA PRO A 55 -1.74 23.71 -2.97
C PRO A 55 -3.18 24.00 -3.42
N ARG A 56 -4.20 23.40 -2.80
CA ARG A 56 -5.60 23.61 -3.18
C ARG A 56 -6.11 24.96 -2.64
N PRO A 57 -6.81 25.78 -3.45
CA PRO A 57 -7.30 27.07 -3.01
C PRO A 57 -8.14 26.99 -1.72
N GLY A 58 -7.77 27.80 -0.72
CA GLY A 58 -8.49 27.89 0.56
C GLY A 58 -8.36 26.68 1.50
N SER A 59 -7.58 25.66 1.12
CA SER A 59 -7.41 24.44 1.92
C SER A 59 -6.22 24.54 2.87
N ARG A 60 -6.27 23.75 3.96
CA ARG A 60 -5.24 23.71 5.01
C ARG A 60 -4.90 22.28 5.43
N HIS A 61 -4.98 21.31 4.52
CA HIS A 61 -4.70 19.91 4.80
C HIS A 61 -3.20 19.58 4.67
N ALA A 62 -2.40 20.28 5.46
CA ALA A 62 -0.94 20.23 5.46
C ALA A 62 -0.39 20.34 6.89
N LEU A 63 0.93 20.38 7.03
CA LEU A 63 1.59 20.65 8.31
C LEU A 63 1.13 22.01 8.89
N PRO A 64 1.10 22.16 10.23
CA PRO A 64 0.97 23.47 10.85
C PRO A 64 2.01 24.45 10.31
N ALA A 65 1.64 25.72 10.11
CA ALA A 65 2.49 26.70 9.44
C ALA A 65 3.89 26.83 10.06
N ASP A 66 3.99 26.83 11.39
CA ASP A 66 5.26 26.94 12.11
C ASP A 66 6.14 25.70 11.90
N ASP A 67 5.55 24.50 11.89
CA ASP A 67 6.26 23.24 11.64
C ASP A 67 6.69 23.11 10.18
N ALA A 68 5.83 23.52 9.24
CA ALA A 68 6.14 23.59 7.82
C ALA A 68 7.32 24.54 7.56
N GLU A 69 7.31 25.73 8.16
CA GLU A 69 8.39 26.70 8.00
C GLU A 69 9.70 26.20 8.60
N ARG A 70 9.66 25.57 9.78
CA ARG A 70 10.87 24.98 10.39
C ARG A 70 11.44 23.82 9.55
N LEU A 71 10.57 23.00 8.96
CA LEU A 71 10.99 21.94 8.04
C LEU A 71 11.62 22.52 6.78
N MET A 72 10.94 23.46 6.12
CA MET A 72 11.44 24.10 4.91
C MET A 72 12.73 24.88 5.17
N ALA A 73 12.91 25.46 6.36
CA ALA A 73 14.16 26.12 6.78
C ALA A 73 15.35 25.17 6.83
N VAL A 74 15.13 23.89 7.14
CA VAL A 74 16.18 22.87 7.03
C VAL A 74 16.40 22.52 5.56
N LEU A 75 15.34 22.18 4.83
CA LEU A 75 15.44 21.69 3.45
C LEU A 75 16.08 22.71 2.50
N ARG A 76 15.75 24.00 2.62
CA ARG A 76 16.27 25.06 1.75
C ARG A 76 17.78 25.32 1.86
N LYS A 77 18.45 24.78 2.89
CA LYS A 77 19.92 24.83 3.03
C LYS A 77 20.61 23.83 2.11
N HIS A 78 19.88 22.85 1.60
CA HIS A 78 20.39 21.70 0.88
C HIS A 78 19.75 21.64 -0.51
N ASP A 79 20.47 21.08 -1.48
CA ASP A 79 20.01 20.99 -2.86
C ASP A 79 19.00 19.83 -3.04
N ILE A 80 17.76 20.00 -2.61
CA ILE A 80 16.76 18.92 -2.67
C ILE A 80 16.19 18.79 -4.08
N THR A 81 16.24 17.59 -4.66
CA THR A 81 15.71 17.32 -6.01
C THR A 81 14.18 17.37 -6.03
N ALA A 82 13.53 16.69 -5.07
CA ALA A 82 12.08 16.69 -4.94
C ALA A 82 11.65 16.22 -3.55
N ILE A 83 10.45 16.68 -3.16
CA ILE A 83 9.71 16.23 -1.98
C ILE A 83 8.54 15.37 -2.45
N PHE A 84 8.33 14.23 -1.80
CA PHE A 84 7.16 13.39 -1.98
C PHE A 84 6.36 13.33 -0.69
N ALA A 85 5.06 13.59 -0.79
CA ALA A 85 4.14 13.58 0.33
C ALA A 85 2.88 12.75 0.04
N GLY A 86 2.23 12.30 1.10
CA GLY A 86 0.90 11.71 1.06
C GLY A 86 -0.13 12.64 1.68
N HIS A 87 -0.86 12.12 2.67
CA HIS A 87 -1.88 12.80 3.47
C HIS A 87 -3.13 13.25 2.70
N ILE A 88 -2.97 14.06 1.66
CA ILE A 88 -4.05 14.41 0.74
C ILE A 88 -4.20 13.24 -0.23
N HIS A 89 -5.34 12.57 -0.21
CA HIS A 89 -5.63 11.39 -1.02
C HIS A 89 -5.99 11.76 -2.47
N SER A 90 -5.12 12.53 -3.12
CA SER A 90 -5.19 12.95 -4.52
C SER A 90 -3.77 13.10 -5.09
N TYR A 91 -3.67 13.34 -6.40
CA TYR A 91 -2.42 13.76 -7.04
C TYR A 91 -2.37 15.28 -7.14
N LEU A 92 -1.36 15.90 -6.53
CA LEU A 92 -1.09 17.32 -6.69
C LEU A 92 0.40 17.51 -6.94
N GLU A 93 0.73 18.39 -7.86
CA GLU A 93 2.10 18.75 -8.21
C GLU A 93 2.26 20.27 -8.08
N THR A 94 3.27 20.69 -7.33
CA THR A 94 3.57 22.10 -7.09
C THR A 94 5.06 22.27 -6.77
N ALA A 95 5.48 23.47 -6.37
CA ALA A 95 6.80 23.70 -5.79
C ALA A 95 6.68 24.52 -4.49
N VAL A 96 7.58 24.26 -3.55
CA VAL A 96 7.69 25.01 -2.28
C VAL A 96 9.13 25.48 -2.14
N ASP A 97 9.34 26.79 -2.05
CA ASP A 97 10.68 27.41 -2.06
C ASP A 97 11.54 26.96 -3.27
N GLY A 98 10.89 26.70 -4.43
CA GLY A 98 11.55 26.23 -5.64
C GLY A 98 11.83 24.72 -5.69
N ILE A 99 11.55 23.98 -4.61
CA ILE A 99 11.71 22.53 -4.55
C ILE A 99 10.42 21.87 -5.10
N PRO A 100 10.50 21.00 -6.13
CA PRO A 100 9.35 20.23 -6.60
C PRO A 100 8.69 19.42 -5.48
N LEU A 101 7.37 19.49 -5.38
CA LEU A 101 6.56 18.76 -4.41
C LEU A 101 5.51 17.94 -5.15
N TYR A 102 5.58 16.62 -4.95
CA TYR A 102 4.62 15.64 -5.47
C TYR A 102 3.81 15.07 -4.32
N ILE A 103 2.51 15.37 -4.30
CA ILE A 103 1.56 14.82 -3.34
C ILE A 103 0.83 13.67 -4.05
N THR A 104 0.94 12.46 -3.51
CA THR A 104 0.50 11.22 -4.19
C THR A 104 -0.22 10.24 -3.24
N GLY A 105 -1.13 10.75 -2.40
CA GLY A 105 -1.85 9.94 -1.41
C GLY A 105 -2.98 9.06 -1.97
N GLY A 106 -3.16 9.01 -3.29
CA GLY A 106 -4.32 8.41 -3.94
C GLY A 106 -4.27 6.89 -4.17
N ALA A 107 -3.42 6.11 -3.51
CA ALA A 107 -3.18 4.71 -3.88
C ALA A 107 -4.28 3.70 -3.46
N GLY A 108 -5.29 4.10 -2.68
CA GLY A 108 -6.37 3.19 -2.26
C GLY A 108 -7.27 3.67 -1.12
N GLY A 109 -6.92 4.77 -0.45
CA GLY A 109 -7.80 5.41 0.54
C GLY A 109 -8.97 6.17 -0.10
N THR A 110 -9.95 6.56 0.73
CA THR A 110 -11.01 7.49 0.30
C THR A 110 -10.37 8.76 -0.25
N ARG A 111 -10.72 9.11 -1.48
CA ARG A 111 -10.06 10.20 -2.22
C ARG A 111 -10.51 11.58 -1.74
N ASP A 112 -9.56 12.50 -1.75
CA ASP A 112 -9.81 13.93 -1.54
C ASP A 112 -9.94 14.65 -2.87
N GLU A 113 -10.50 15.86 -2.85
CA GLU A 113 -10.46 16.74 -4.02
C GLU A 113 -9.01 17.16 -4.35
N PRO A 114 -8.65 17.31 -5.64
CA PRO A 114 -9.46 16.99 -6.81
C PRO A 114 -9.61 15.47 -6.97
N LEU A 115 -10.83 15.02 -7.28
CA LEU A 115 -11.08 13.59 -7.48
C LEU A 115 -10.38 13.10 -8.74
N GLY A 116 -9.70 11.96 -8.63
CA GLY A 116 -9.05 11.27 -9.75
C GLY A 116 -8.99 9.77 -9.50
N PRO A 117 -8.53 8.96 -10.47
CA PRO A 117 -8.33 7.54 -10.27
C PRO A 117 -7.27 7.28 -9.18
N HIS A 118 -7.28 6.06 -8.65
CA HIS A 118 -6.13 5.59 -7.89
C HIS A 118 -4.88 5.65 -8.76
N HIS A 119 -3.72 5.92 -8.17
CA HIS A 119 -2.50 6.10 -8.95
C HIS A 119 -1.26 5.78 -8.13
N TYR A 120 -0.15 5.64 -8.84
CA TYR A 120 1.21 5.67 -8.31
C TYR A 120 2.10 6.52 -9.23
N LEU A 121 3.28 6.90 -8.74
CA LEU A 121 4.26 7.63 -9.55
C LEU A 121 5.37 6.68 -10.00
N LEU A 122 5.70 6.74 -11.29
CA LEU A 122 6.93 6.19 -11.83
C LEU A 122 7.97 7.32 -11.93
N CYS A 123 9.01 7.21 -11.11
CA CYS A 123 10.11 8.16 -11.05
C CYS A 123 11.33 7.59 -11.78
N GLU A 124 11.83 8.28 -12.80
CA GLU A 124 13.00 7.88 -13.59
C GLU A 124 14.14 8.87 -13.33
N VAL A 125 15.31 8.36 -12.96
CA VAL A 125 16.56 9.14 -12.90
C VAL A 125 17.48 8.60 -13.98
N ARG A 126 17.82 9.46 -14.95
CA ARG A 126 18.66 9.09 -16.09
C ARG A 126 20.14 9.26 -15.76
N GLU A 127 21.02 8.63 -16.54
CA GLU A 127 22.47 8.74 -16.36
C GLU A 127 23.00 10.18 -16.45
N ASP A 128 22.34 11.01 -17.28
CA ASP A 128 22.62 12.43 -17.41
C ASP A 128 22.00 13.27 -16.27
N GLY A 129 21.42 12.64 -15.25
CA GLY A 129 20.84 13.27 -14.06
C GLY A 129 19.52 13.95 -14.29
N ARG A 130 18.92 13.81 -15.48
CA ARG A 130 17.54 14.24 -15.66
C ARG A 130 16.63 13.36 -14.80
N PHE A 131 15.69 14.01 -14.13
CA PHE A 131 14.69 13.38 -13.27
C PHE A 131 13.31 13.63 -13.88
N ASP A 132 12.55 12.55 -14.09
CA ASP A 132 11.23 12.59 -14.68
C ASP A 132 10.24 11.86 -13.77
N VAL A 133 9.05 12.42 -13.62
CA VAL A 133 7.95 11.83 -12.85
C VAL A 133 6.78 11.61 -13.77
N ARG A 134 6.22 10.40 -13.74
CA ARG A 134 5.01 10.06 -14.47
C ARG A 134 3.97 9.49 -13.52
N LYS A 135 2.82 10.14 -13.41
CA LYS A 135 1.63 9.56 -12.77
C LYS A 135 1.10 8.41 -13.64
N VAL A 136 0.86 7.27 -13.02
CA VAL A 136 0.22 6.10 -13.64
C VAL A 136 -1.09 5.85 -12.91
N ASP A 137 -2.18 5.97 -13.66
CA ASP A 137 -3.51 5.71 -13.15
C ASP A 137 -3.76 4.19 -13.09
N VAL A 138 -4.45 3.78 -12.02
CA VAL A 138 -4.81 2.41 -11.73
C VAL A 138 -6.33 2.31 -11.82
N ASP A 139 -6.78 1.44 -12.70
CA ASP A 139 -8.19 1.13 -12.85
C ASP A 139 -8.74 0.50 -11.56
N GLU A 140 -9.96 0.86 -11.19
CA GLU A 140 -10.65 0.19 -10.09
C GLU A 140 -11.02 -1.24 -10.49
N VAL A 141 -10.18 -2.19 -10.12
CA VAL A 141 -10.49 -3.62 -10.25
C VAL A 141 -11.37 -4.01 -9.07
N THR A 142 -12.64 -4.32 -9.35
CA THR A 142 -13.54 -4.94 -8.37
C THR A 142 -13.23 -6.43 -8.31
N ASP A 143 -12.22 -6.81 -7.52
CA ASP A 143 -11.89 -8.21 -7.30
C ASP A 143 -12.48 -8.76 -6.00
N ASN A 144 -12.83 -10.06 -5.99
CA ASN A 144 -13.40 -10.76 -4.84
C ASN A 144 -12.39 -10.92 -3.68
N ASP A 145 -11.13 -10.57 -3.90
CA ASP A 145 -10.05 -10.54 -2.90
C ASP A 145 -10.35 -9.60 -1.72
N TYR A 146 -11.28 -8.65 -1.87
CA TYR A 146 -11.66 -7.75 -0.78
C TYR A 146 -12.23 -8.51 0.44
N LEU A 147 -12.89 -9.64 0.22
CA LEU A 147 -13.48 -10.44 1.30
C LEU A 147 -12.40 -11.18 2.08
N GLU A 148 -11.43 -11.78 1.39
CA GLU A 148 -10.26 -12.40 2.02
C GLU A 148 -9.39 -11.37 2.74
N TYR A 149 -9.11 -10.23 2.10
CA TYR A 149 -8.38 -9.13 2.71
C TYR A 149 -9.09 -8.60 3.95
N ALA A 150 -10.40 -8.32 3.88
CA ALA A 150 -11.17 -7.85 5.01
C ALA A 150 -11.16 -8.87 6.16
N LEU A 151 -11.28 -10.16 5.86
CA LEU A 151 -11.17 -11.23 6.85
C LEU A 151 -9.79 -11.24 7.53
N ARG A 152 -8.70 -11.14 6.77
CA ARG A 152 -7.32 -11.19 7.31
C ARG A 152 -6.89 -9.91 8.03
N ALA A 153 -7.26 -8.74 7.53
CA ALA A 153 -6.78 -7.46 8.02
C ALA A 153 -7.63 -6.88 9.16
N LYS A 154 -8.96 -7.11 9.14
CA LYS A 154 -9.88 -6.53 10.15
C LYS A 154 -10.18 -7.46 11.31
N PHE A 155 -10.04 -8.78 11.13
CA PHE A 155 -10.29 -9.73 12.21
C PHE A 155 -8.97 -10.31 12.72
N PRO A 156 -8.66 -10.18 14.02
CA PRO A 156 -7.49 -10.85 14.59
C PRO A 156 -7.65 -12.36 14.40
N ALA A 157 -6.55 -13.08 14.13
CA ALA A 157 -6.57 -14.53 13.89
C ALA A 157 -7.32 -15.33 14.98
N GLN A 158 -7.29 -14.82 16.22
CA GLN A 158 -8.02 -15.37 17.36
C GLN A 158 -9.55 -15.28 17.21
N GLY A 159 -10.08 -14.21 16.61
CA GLY A 159 -11.50 -14.05 16.33
C GLY A 159 -12.00 -15.01 15.24
N ILE A 160 -11.17 -15.22 14.20
CA ILE A 160 -11.44 -16.20 13.15
C ILE A 160 -11.44 -17.63 13.72
N LEU A 161 -10.47 -17.95 14.58
CA LEU A 161 -10.38 -19.24 15.25
C LEU A 161 -11.58 -19.49 16.18
N ALA A 162 -11.98 -18.49 16.96
CA ALA A 162 -13.14 -18.59 17.85
C ALA A 162 -14.44 -18.83 17.05
N ALA A 163 -14.65 -18.12 15.95
CA ALA A 163 -15.79 -18.34 15.07
C ALA A 163 -15.79 -19.75 14.45
N ALA A 164 -14.64 -20.26 14.02
CA ALA A 164 -14.49 -21.61 13.51
C ALA A 164 -14.81 -22.68 14.58
N VAL A 165 -14.37 -22.48 15.83
CA VAL A 165 -14.69 -23.37 16.96
C VAL A 165 -16.19 -23.35 17.26
N VAL A 166 -16.84 -22.19 17.25
CA VAL A 166 -18.29 -22.07 17.46
C VAL A 166 -19.07 -22.80 16.36
N LEU A 167 -18.67 -22.68 15.09
CA LEU A 167 -19.31 -23.39 13.98
C LEU A 167 -19.11 -24.93 14.05
N LEU A 168 -17.95 -25.38 14.51
CA LEU A 168 -17.69 -26.80 14.80
C LEU A 168 -18.56 -27.32 15.93
N LEU A 169 -18.67 -26.58 17.04
CA LEU A 169 -19.48 -26.95 18.21
C LEU A 169 -20.99 -26.88 17.92
N ALA A 170 -21.43 -25.95 17.07
CA ALA A 170 -22.81 -25.84 16.61
C ALA A 170 -23.22 -26.93 15.60
N GLY A 171 -22.29 -27.82 15.21
CA GLY A 171 -22.59 -28.97 14.35
C GLY A 171 -22.84 -28.62 12.88
N VAL A 172 -22.46 -27.42 12.44
CA VAL A 172 -22.58 -26.97 11.04
C VAL A 172 -21.61 -27.72 10.12
N ILE A 173 -20.55 -28.31 10.70
CA ILE A 173 -19.75 -29.36 10.06
C ILE A 173 -20.33 -30.70 10.49
N PRO A 174 -20.94 -31.49 9.59
CA PRO A 174 -21.57 -32.74 9.97
C PRO A 174 -20.51 -33.67 10.57
N SER A 175 -20.71 -34.04 11.83
CA SER A 175 -19.87 -35.06 12.46
C SER A 175 -19.91 -36.34 11.61
N ARG A 176 -18.79 -37.08 11.54
CA ARG A 176 -18.68 -38.35 10.77
C ARG A 176 -19.83 -39.33 11.08
N ARG A 177 -20.45 -39.23 12.26
CA ARG A 177 -21.63 -40.00 12.69
C ARG A 177 -22.92 -39.60 11.97
N ALA A 178 -23.15 -38.32 11.69
CA ALA A 178 -24.32 -37.83 10.96
C ALA A 178 -24.29 -38.29 9.50
N TYR A 179 -23.13 -38.23 8.85
CA TYR A 179 -22.93 -38.73 7.49
C TYR A 179 -23.18 -40.25 7.38
N VAL A 180 -22.63 -41.04 8.31
CA VAL A 180 -22.83 -42.51 8.32
C VAL A 180 -24.29 -42.91 8.58
N ARG A 181 -25.05 -42.10 9.35
CA ARG A 181 -26.48 -42.36 9.59
C ARG A 181 -27.34 -42.09 8.35
N ALA A 182 -27.02 -41.05 7.58
CA ALA A 182 -27.68 -40.75 6.31
C ALA A 182 -27.45 -41.87 5.27
N CYS A 183 -26.24 -42.43 5.20
CA CYS A 183 -25.93 -43.55 4.29
C CYS A 183 -26.62 -44.87 4.69
N ARG A 184 -27.03 -45.06 5.94
CA ARG A 184 -27.75 -46.26 6.41
C ARG A 184 -29.26 -46.22 6.12
N GLY A 185 -29.82 -45.06 5.79
CA GLY A 185 -31.24 -44.89 5.46
C GLY A 185 -31.54 -44.87 3.96
N ALA A 186 -30.51 -44.84 3.11
CA ALA A 186 -30.69 -44.88 1.66
C ALA A 186 -31.02 -46.32 1.23
N PRO A 187 -32.13 -46.56 0.49
CA PRO A 187 -32.39 -47.86 -0.10
C PRO A 187 -31.24 -48.21 -1.05
N GLY A 188 -30.68 -49.41 -0.88
CA GLY A 188 -29.58 -49.89 -1.70
C GLY A 188 -29.94 -49.91 -3.19
N PRO A 189 -28.96 -49.76 -4.10
CA PRO A 189 -29.23 -49.78 -5.53
C PRO A 189 -29.87 -51.12 -5.91
N GLN A 190 -31.05 -51.07 -6.52
CA GLN A 190 -31.66 -52.26 -7.10
C GLN A 190 -30.83 -52.69 -8.30
N LEU A 191 -30.18 -53.85 -8.19
CA LEU A 191 -29.51 -54.48 -9.32
C LEU A 191 -30.57 -54.94 -10.32
N PRO A 192 -30.39 -54.70 -11.63
CA PRO A 192 -31.32 -55.19 -12.64
C PRO A 192 -31.37 -56.72 -12.64
N GLU A 193 -32.57 -57.28 -12.67
CA GLU A 193 -32.80 -58.72 -12.81
C GLU A 193 -32.10 -59.24 -14.08
N ARG A 194 -31.27 -60.28 -13.93
CA ARG A 194 -30.72 -61.02 -15.07
C ARG A 194 -31.85 -61.74 -15.79
N ALA A 195 -31.95 -61.51 -17.10
CA ALA A 195 -32.80 -62.31 -17.97
C ALA A 195 -32.38 -63.80 -17.93
N PRO A 196 -33.32 -64.75 -17.96
CA PRO A 196 -33.02 -66.17 -17.88
C PRO A 196 -32.47 -66.65 -19.22
N GLY A 197 -31.17 -66.96 -19.31
CA GLY A 197 -30.65 -67.54 -20.55
C GLY A 197 -29.15 -67.62 -20.80
N GLU A 198 -28.27 -67.49 -19.79
CA GLU A 198 -26.84 -67.74 -20.01
C GLU A 198 -26.27 -68.63 -18.90
N GLY A 199 -26.11 -69.91 -19.22
CA GLY A 199 -25.35 -70.87 -18.41
C GLY A 199 -23.85 -70.60 -18.49
N PRO A 200 -23.06 -71.06 -17.51
CA PRO A 200 -21.63 -70.73 -17.45
C PRO A 200 -20.84 -71.47 -18.53
N ALA A 201 -20.01 -70.74 -19.28
CA ALA A 201 -18.98 -71.31 -20.14
C ALA A 201 -17.79 -71.78 -19.29
N ALA A 202 -17.27 -72.96 -19.63
CA ALA A 202 -15.99 -73.50 -19.18
C ALA A 202 -14.81 -72.85 -19.93
#